data_AF-A0A1G7UF99-F1
#
_entry.id   AF-A0A1G7UF99-F1
#
_cell.length_a   1.000
_cell.length_b   1.000
_cell.length_c   1.000
_cell.angle_alpha   90.00
_cell.angle_beta   90.00
_cell.angle_gamma   90.00
#
_symmetry.space_group_name_H-M   'P 1'
#
loop_
_entity.id
_entity.type
_entity.pdbx_description
1 polymer ?
#
loop_
_entity_poly.entity_id
_entity_poly.type
_entity_poly.pdbx_seq_one_letter_code
_entity_poly.pdbx_strand_id
1 'polypeptide(L)'
;METNVQEQKYDHLPLGVSGLGGWLILVQIGLYLTMILLTVQLFQHSLPAFRSDTWDVLTSLTSQYYHPLWGPVLIFEAIYNVLFLFFCIFILINFYRKKSTLPRLMIIFYSVSLIIGVIDYLLVIQIPLASELEDGSSLRDIVKSVITCAIWIPYFMKSERVHNTFIR
;
A
#
# COMPACT_ATOMS: atom_id res chain seq x y z
N MET A 1 57.74 -30.58 -16.24
CA MET A 1 56.99 -29.96 -15.12
C MET A 1 55.60 -29.66 -15.65
N GLU A 2 54.68 -30.62 -15.51
CA GLU A 2 53.29 -30.43 -15.91
C GLU A 2 52.59 -29.65 -14.80
N THR A 3 52.28 -28.39 -15.08
CA THR A 3 51.47 -27.55 -14.20
C THR A 3 50.06 -28.12 -14.18
N ASN A 4 49.75 -28.85 -13.12
CA ASN A 4 48.40 -29.32 -12.79
C ASN A 4 47.55 -28.09 -12.42
N VAL A 5 46.99 -27.45 -13.44
CA VAL A 5 45.97 -26.41 -13.27
C VAL A 5 44.74 -27.13 -12.76
N GLN A 6 44.60 -27.21 -11.45
CA GLN A 6 43.35 -27.59 -10.83
C GLN A 6 42.31 -26.55 -11.25
N GLU A 7 41.50 -26.87 -12.25
CA GLU A 7 40.28 -26.15 -12.55
C GLU A 7 39.44 -26.16 -11.28
N GLN A 8 39.49 -25.06 -10.55
CA GLN A 8 38.66 -24.82 -9.40
C GLN A 8 37.23 -24.70 -9.93
N LYS A 9 36.57 -25.84 -9.99
CA LYS A 9 35.16 -25.98 -10.36
C LYS A 9 34.38 -25.22 -9.29
N TYR A 10 34.14 -23.93 -9.54
CA TYR A 10 33.21 -23.15 -8.74
C TYR A 10 31.88 -23.89 -8.84
N ASP A 11 31.55 -24.68 -7.82
CA ASP A 11 30.23 -25.29 -7.67
C ASP A 11 29.20 -24.17 -7.78
N HIS A 12 28.59 -24.05 -8.95
CA HIS A 12 27.41 -23.23 -9.15
C HIS A 12 26.31 -23.98 -8.40
N LEU A 13 26.24 -23.76 -7.08
CA LEU A 13 25.11 -24.16 -6.24
C LEU A 13 23.85 -23.81 -7.03
N PRO A 14 22.98 -24.81 -7.32
CA PRO A 14 21.81 -24.58 -8.15
C PRO A 14 21.06 -23.39 -7.57
N LEU A 15 20.85 -22.38 -8.42
CA LEU A 15 20.23 -21.12 -8.07
C LEU A 15 19.00 -21.41 -7.21
N GLY A 16 19.08 -21.08 -5.91
CA GLY A 16 17.91 -21.13 -5.04
C GLY A 16 16.75 -20.37 -5.67
N VAL A 17 15.53 -20.63 -5.19
CA VAL A 17 14.30 -20.03 -5.74
C VAL A 17 14.49 -18.52 -6.01
N SER A 18 14.38 -18.11 -7.27
CA SER A 18 14.68 -16.74 -7.72
C SER A 18 13.73 -16.30 -8.84
N GLY A 19 13.66 -14.99 -9.10
CA GLY A 19 12.78 -14.38 -10.09
C GLY A 19 11.38 -14.05 -9.54
N LEU A 20 10.57 -13.41 -10.40
CA LEU A 20 9.27 -12.80 -10.07
C LEU A 20 8.11 -13.82 -9.90
N GLY A 21 8.43 -15.07 -9.60
CA GLY A 21 7.46 -16.16 -9.44
C GLY A 21 7.01 -16.40 -8.00
N GLY A 22 6.11 -17.37 -7.82
CA GLY A 22 5.59 -17.77 -6.50
C GLY A 22 4.78 -16.67 -5.82
N TRP A 23 4.99 -16.48 -4.52
CA TRP A 23 4.28 -15.48 -3.70
C TRP A 23 4.44 -14.03 -4.19
N LEU A 24 5.49 -13.72 -4.97
CA LEU A 24 5.66 -12.40 -5.58
C LEU A 24 4.59 -12.09 -6.65
N ILE A 25 3.92 -13.09 -7.22
CA ILE A 25 2.82 -12.89 -8.16
C ILE A 25 1.61 -12.29 -7.43
N LEU A 26 1.29 -12.80 -6.24
CA LEU A 26 0.19 -12.28 -5.43
C LEU A 26 0.42 -10.83 -5.02
N VAL A 27 1.67 -10.46 -4.71
CA VAL A 27 2.03 -9.07 -4.42
C VAL A 27 1.81 -8.17 -5.63
N GLN A 28 2.18 -8.62 -6.84
CA GLN A 28 1.94 -7.85 -8.07
C GLN A 28 0.46 -7.62 -8.30
N ILE A 29 -0.35 -8.68 -8.19
CA ILE A 29 -1.81 -8.60 -8.32
C ILE A 29 -2.37 -7.62 -7.29
N GLY A 30 -1.93 -7.72 -6.04
CA GLY A 30 -2.33 -6.80 -4.97
C GLY A 30 -2.01 -5.34 -5.27
N LEU A 31 -0.81 -5.05 -5.80
CA LEU A 31 -0.41 -3.69 -6.18
C LEU A 31 -1.24 -3.13 -7.34
N TYR A 32 -1.52 -3.92 -8.38
CA TYR A 32 -2.38 -3.49 -9.48
C TYR A 32 -3.82 -3.25 -9.02
N LEU A 33 -4.36 -4.16 -8.22
CA LEU A 33 -5.71 -4.02 -7.66
C LEU A 33 -5.80 -2.78 -6.77
N THR A 34 -4.80 -2.54 -5.93
CA THR A 34 -4.70 -1.32 -5.10
C THR A 34 -4.69 -0.07 -5.98
N MET A 35 -3.90 -0.05 -7.05
CA MET A 35 -3.83 1.10 -7.96
C MET A 35 -5.19 1.39 -8.62
N ILE A 36 -5.91 0.35 -9.05
CA ILE A 36 -7.25 0.48 -9.63
C ILE A 36 -8.22 1.01 -8.59
N LEU A 37 -8.25 0.43 -7.38
CA LEU A 37 -9.14 0.87 -6.31
C LEU A 37 -8.88 2.33 -5.90
N LEU A 38 -7.60 2.74 -5.76
CA LEU A 38 -7.25 4.14 -5.46
C LEU A 38 -7.70 5.09 -6.58
N THR A 39 -7.58 4.66 -7.83
CA THR A 39 -8.04 5.46 -8.97
C THR A 39 -9.56 5.62 -8.90
N VAL A 40 -10.30 4.54 -8.67
CA VAL A 40 -11.75 4.58 -8.49
C VAL A 40 -12.14 5.48 -7.32
N GLN A 41 -11.47 5.36 -6.16
CA GLN A 41 -11.68 6.20 -4.99
C GLN A 41 -11.53 7.69 -5.31
N LEU A 42 -10.46 8.06 -6.03
CA LEU A 42 -10.21 9.44 -6.42
C LEU A 42 -11.31 10.00 -7.32
N PHE A 43 -11.76 9.24 -8.32
CA PHE A 43 -12.75 9.70 -9.29
C PHE A 43 -14.20 9.66 -8.78
N GLN A 44 -14.54 8.69 -7.94
CA GLN A 44 -15.91 8.48 -7.47
C GLN A 44 -16.20 9.13 -6.11
N HIS A 45 -15.18 9.30 -5.26
CA HIS A 45 -15.36 9.84 -3.90
C HIS A 45 -14.63 11.17 -3.72
N SER A 46 -13.31 11.22 -3.94
CA SER A 46 -12.53 12.42 -3.64
C SER A 46 -12.91 13.60 -4.54
N LEU A 47 -12.97 13.43 -5.87
CA LEU A 47 -13.30 14.53 -6.79
C LEU A 47 -14.72 15.09 -6.59
N PRO A 48 -15.78 14.27 -6.44
CA PRO A 48 -17.12 14.76 -6.14
C PRO A 48 -17.24 15.49 -4.79
N ALA A 49 -16.40 15.16 -3.81
CA ALA A 49 -16.40 15.82 -2.50
C ALA A 49 -15.94 17.29 -2.56
N PHE A 50 -15.11 17.66 -3.55
CA PHE A 50 -14.67 19.04 -3.77
C PHE A 50 -15.59 19.85 -4.71
N ARG A 51 -16.67 19.26 -5.21
CA ARG A 51 -17.69 20.03 -5.94
C ARG A 51 -18.41 20.95 -4.96
N SER A 52 -18.72 22.18 -5.39
CA SER A 52 -19.38 23.21 -4.58
C SER A 52 -20.57 22.66 -3.81
N ASP A 53 -21.41 21.87 -4.49
CA ASP A 53 -22.67 21.39 -3.95
C ASP A 53 -22.48 20.43 -2.76
N THR A 54 -21.45 19.57 -2.81
CA THR A 54 -21.12 18.63 -1.73
C THR A 54 -20.27 19.31 -0.65
N TRP A 55 -19.30 20.13 -1.07
CA TRP A 55 -18.40 20.85 -0.18
C TRP A 55 -19.16 21.80 0.73
N ASP A 56 -20.10 22.58 0.18
CA ASP A 56 -20.89 23.54 0.95
C ASP A 56 -21.84 22.84 1.93
N VAL A 57 -22.39 21.68 1.56
CA VAL A 57 -23.22 20.87 2.48
C VAL A 57 -22.43 20.33 3.67
N LEU A 58 -21.15 19.98 3.48
CA LEU A 58 -20.32 19.41 4.56
C LEU A 58 -19.57 20.48 5.37
N THR A 59 -19.32 21.66 4.80
CA THR A 59 -18.49 22.71 5.41
C THR A 59 -19.22 24.00 5.77
N SER A 60 -20.48 24.20 5.33
CA SER A 60 -21.26 25.36 5.72
C SER A 60 -21.87 25.21 7.11
N LEU A 61 -21.72 26.24 7.95
CA LEU A 61 -22.32 26.34 9.28
C LEU A 61 -23.85 26.27 9.29
N THR A 62 -24.50 26.50 8.14
CA THR A 62 -25.96 26.42 7.99
C THR A 62 -26.48 25.02 7.69
N SER A 63 -25.60 24.05 7.47
CA SER A 63 -25.98 22.67 7.17
C SER A 63 -26.13 21.83 8.45
N GLN A 64 -27.14 20.96 8.48
CA GLN A 64 -27.33 19.97 9.56
C GLN A 64 -26.18 18.95 9.64
N TYR A 65 -25.42 18.78 8.56
CA TYR A 65 -24.31 17.83 8.45
C TYR A 65 -22.93 18.46 8.69
N TYR A 66 -22.90 19.73 9.10
CA TYR A 66 -21.66 20.44 9.35
C TYR A 66 -20.84 19.78 10.44
N HIS A 67 -19.56 19.55 10.14
CA HIS A 67 -18.56 19.23 11.15
C HIS A 67 -17.23 19.90 10.79
N PRO A 68 -16.54 20.57 11.73
CA PRO A 68 -15.28 21.24 11.45
C PRO A 68 -14.18 20.34 10.85
N LEU A 69 -14.24 19.03 11.12
CA LEU A 69 -13.27 18.07 10.61
C LEU A 69 -13.49 17.67 9.14
N TRP A 70 -14.66 17.89 8.54
CA TRP A 70 -14.94 17.44 7.17
C TRP A 70 -13.94 18.03 6.16
N GLY A 71 -13.71 19.34 6.19
CA GLY A 71 -12.79 20.00 5.27
C GLY A 71 -11.36 19.45 5.36
N PRO A 72 -10.73 19.45 6.56
CA PRO A 72 -9.40 18.88 6.75
C PRO A 72 -9.29 17.39 6.38
N VAL A 73 -10.29 16.57 6.73
CA VAL A 73 -10.29 15.13 6.43
C VAL A 73 -10.34 14.87 4.93
N LEU A 74 -11.23 15.56 4.20
CA LEU A 74 -11.35 15.41 2.74
C LEU A 74 -10.06 15.84 2.01
N ILE A 75 -9.45 16.94 2.44
CA ILE A 75 -8.17 17.40 1.87
C ILE A 75 -7.06 16.38 2.16
N PHE A 76 -6.98 15.88 3.40
CA PHE A 76 -6.01 14.87 3.80
C PHE A 76 -6.16 13.58 2.97
N GLU A 77 -7.38 13.05 2.87
CA GLU A 77 -7.68 11.82 2.11
C GLU A 77 -7.30 11.97 0.64
N ALA A 78 -7.64 13.11 0.02
CA ALA A 78 -7.31 13.37 -1.38
C ALA A 78 -5.80 13.45 -1.61
N ILE A 79 -5.06 14.17 -0.76
CA ILE A 79 -3.59 14.26 -0.86
C ILE A 79 -2.97 12.89 -0.67
N TYR A 80 -3.40 12.14 0.35
CA TYR A 80 -2.92 10.80 0.63
C TYR A 80 -3.15 9.87 -0.57
N ASN A 81 -4.37 9.80 -1.09
CA ASN A 81 -4.70 8.91 -2.21
C ASN A 81 -3.85 9.22 -3.46
N VAL A 82 -3.64 10.50 -3.78
CA VAL A 82 -2.78 10.91 -4.90
C VAL A 82 -1.33 10.50 -4.66
N LEU A 83 -0.76 10.80 -3.49
CA LEU A 83 0.62 10.45 -3.17
C LEU A 83 0.82 8.93 -3.13
N PHE A 84 -0.13 8.20 -2.58
CA PHE A 84 -0.09 6.75 -2.45
C PHE A 84 -0.23 6.05 -3.81
N LEU A 85 -1.01 6.63 -4.73
CA LEU A 85 -1.07 6.18 -6.13
C LEU A 85 0.30 6.31 -6.82
N PHE A 86 0.96 7.47 -6.70
CA PHE A 86 2.31 7.65 -7.24
C PHE A 86 3.32 6.70 -6.58
N PHE A 87 3.18 6.46 -5.28
CA PHE A 87 4.01 5.50 -4.56
C PHE A 87 3.82 4.07 -5.08
N CYS A 88 2.59 3.63 -5.36
CA CYS A 88 2.31 2.33 -5.97
C CYS A 88 3.00 2.18 -7.34
N ILE A 89 2.93 3.21 -8.19
CA ILE A 89 3.60 3.24 -9.49
C ILE A 89 5.12 3.13 -9.31
N PHE A 90 5.68 3.90 -8.37
CA PHE A 90 7.11 3.84 -8.06
C PHE A 90 7.55 2.45 -7.59
N ILE A 91 6.76 1.80 -6.74
CA ILE A 91 7.00 0.41 -6.30
C ILE A 91 7.00 -0.53 -7.50
N LEU A 92 5.99 -0.47 -8.39
CA LEU A 92 5.93 -1.32 -9.57
C LEU A 92 7.13 -1.13 -10.49
N ILE A 93 7.58 0.10 -10.71
CA ILE A 93 8.79 0.37 -11.48
C ILE A 93 10.01 -0.29 -10.83
N ASN A 94 10.19 -0.14 -9.52
CA ASN A 94 11.30 -0.79 -8.80
C ASN A 94 11.16 -2.33 -8.79
N PHE A 95 9.93 -2.83 -8.79
CA PHE A 95 9.58 -4.24 -8.84
C PHE A 95 10.08 -4.89 -10.13
N TYR A 96 9.71 -4.34 -11.27
CA TYR A 96 10.13 -4.87 -12.57
C TYR A 96 11.60 -4.59 -12.89
N ARG A 97 12.17 -3.51 -12.36
CA ARG A 97 13.61 -3.22 -12.44
C ARG A 97 14.45 -4.06 -11.49
N LYS A 98 13.82 -4.94 -10.68
CA LYS A 98 14.47 -5.81 -9.70
C LYS A 98 15.47 -5.09 -8.79
N LYS A 99 15.10 -3.90 -8.32
CA LYS A 99 15.97 -3.08 -7.46
C LYS A 99 16.00 -3.61 -6.02
N SER A 100 17.16 -3.55 -5.37
CA SER A 100 17.36 -3.92 -3.95
C SER A 100 16.62 -3.04 -2.95
N THR A 101 16.09 -1.90 -3.40
CA THR A 101 15.23 -1.01 -2.63
C THR A 101 13.82 -1.56 -2.43
N LEU A 102 13.36 -2.46 -3.31
CA LEU A 102 11.98 -2.97 -3.32
C LEU A 102 11.55 -3.56 -1.97
N PRO A 103 12.30 -4.48 -1.32
CA PRO A 103 11.84 -5.09 -0.07
C PRO A 103 11.54 -4.04 1.00
N ARG A 104 12.39 -3.00 1.09
CA ARG A 104 12.17 -1.86 1.99
C ARG A 104 10.92 -1.06 1.61
N LEU A 105 10.71 -0.79 0.33
CA LEU A 105 9.53 -0.08 -0.15
C LEU A 105 8.23 -0.83 0.15
N MET A 106 8.21 -2.16 0.04
CA MET A 106 7.02 -2.97 0.36
C MET A 106 6.71 -2.97 1.85
N ILE A 107 7.73 -3.01 2.71
CA ILE A 107 7.53 -2.87 4.17
C ILE A 107 6.92 -1.50 4.49
N ILE A 108 7.43 -0.44 3.87
CA ILE A 108 6.88 0.92 4.01
C ILE A 108 5.44 0.97 3.49
N PHE A 109 5.16 0.38 2.33
CA PHE A 109 3.82 0.32 1.75
C PHE A 109 2.79 -0.29 2.71
N TYR A 110 3.06 -1.49 3.24
CA TYR A 110 2.14 -2.14 4.16
C TYR A 110 2.01 -1.37 5.48
N SER A 111 3.11 -0.84 6.02
CA SER A 111 3.09 -0.09 7.28
C SER A 111 2.32 1.21 7.16
N VAL A 112 2.56 1.99 6.09
CA VAL A 112 1.87 3.26 5.83
C VAL A 112 0.38 3.01 5.58
N SER A 113 0.03 2.01 4.78
CA SER A 113 -1.38 1.67 4.52
C SER A 113 -2.13 1.32 5.81
N LEU A 114 -1.51 0.58 6.72
CA LEU A 114 -2.09 0.27 8.01
C LEU A 114 -2.23 1.49 8.92
N ILE A 115 -1.17 2.31 9.03
CA ILE A 115 -1.18 3.52 9.87
C ILE A 115 -2.27 4.49 9.39
N ILE A 116 -2.36 4.71 8.09
CA ILE A 116 -3.34 5.64 7.52
C ILE A 116 -4.76 5.10 7.69
N GLY A 117 -4.99 3.79 7.47
CA GLY A 117 -6.30 3.19 7.75
C GLY A 117 -6.75 3.33 9.20
N VAL A 118 -5.82 3.27 10.17
CA VAL A 118 -6.12 3.54 11.58
C VAL A 118 -6.44 5.03 11.81
N ILE A 119 -5.68 5.94 11.21
CA ILE A 119 -5.93 7.39 11.31
C ILE A 119 -7.31 7.72 10.73
N ASP A 120 -7.64 7.20 9.55
CA ASP A 120 -8.94 7.43 8.91
C ASP A 120 -10.09 6.92 9.78
N TYR A 121 -9.97 5.72 10.36
CA TYR A 121 -10.96 5.21 11.31
C TYR A 121 -11.14 6.13 12.53
N LEU A 122 -10.04 6.59 13.12
CA LEU A 122 -10.08 7.52 14.24
C LEU A 122 -10.70 8.87 13.86
N LEU A 123 -10.54 9.33 12.62
CA LEU A 123 -11.17 10.57 12.14
C LEU A 123 -12.67 10.38 11.90
N VAL A 124 -13.09 9.22 11.37
CA VAL A 124 -14.50 8.88 11.11
C VAL A 124 -15.30 8.83 12.41
N ILE A 125 -14.80 8.16 13.46
CA ILE A 125 -15.52 8.05 14.74
C ILE A 125 -15.67 9.41 15.47
N GLN A 126 -14.87 10.41 15.11
CA GLN A 126 -14.96 11.77 15.67
C GLN A 126 -16.02 12.63 14.97
N ILE A 127 -16.57 12.17 13.85
CA ILE A 127 -17.62 12.84 13.09
C ILE A 127 -18.94 12.08 13.37
N PRO A 128 -19.89 12.65 14.14
CA PRO A 128 -21.10 11.93 14.57
C PRO A 128 -21.85 11.26 13.42
N LEU A 129 -22.09 12.01 12.33
CA LEU A 129 -22.75 11.50 11.13
C LEU A 129 -22.01 10.33 10.48
N ALA A 130 -20.68 10.41 10.38
CA ALA A 130 -19.88 9.35 9.77
C ALA A 130 -19.81 8.12 10.67
N SER A 131 -19.77 8.32 11.99
CA SER A 131 -19.80 7.24 12.98
C SER A 131 -21.13 6.49 13.00
N GLU A 132 -22.26 7.19 12.82
CA GLU A 132 -23.59 6.56 12.75
C GLU A 132 -23.77 5.72 11.49
N LEU A 133 -23.11 6.10 10.41
CA LEU A 133 -23.10 5.37 9.14
C LEU A 133 -22.05 4.24 9.11
N GLU A 134 -21.17 4.16 10.11
CA GLU A 134 -20.16 3.12 10.20
C GLU A 134 -20.80 1.79 10.62
N ASP A 135 -20.75 0.79 9.73
CA ASP A 135 -21.32 -0.55 9.95
C ASP A 135 -20.29 -1.57 10.46
N GLY A 136 -19.11 -1.12 10.89
CA GLY A 136 -17.96 -1.96 11.26
C GLY A 136 -17.08 -2.37 10.07
N SER A 137 -17.38 -1.90 8.85
CA SER A 137 -16.53 -2.13 7.67
C SER A 137 -15.10 -1.63 7.87
N SER A 138 -14.92 -0.43 8.45
CA SER A 138 -13.60 0.16 8.72
C SER A 138 -12.77 -0.70 9.68
N LEU A 139 -13.36 -1.16 10.78
CA LEU A 139 -12.68 -2.07 11.71
C LEU A 139 -12.25 -3.36 11.01
N ARG A 140 -13.13 -3.93 10.18
CA ARG A 140 -12.83 -5.15 9.41
C ARG A 140 -11.65 -4.95 8.46
N ASP A 141 -11.56 -3.79 7.82
CA ASP A 141 -10.47 -3.48 6.90
C ASP A 141 -9.14 -3.23 7.62
N ILE A 142 -9.16 -2.64 8.81
CA ILE A 142 -7.98 -2.55 9.68
C ILE A 142 -7.50 -3.96 10.06
N VAL A 143 -8.39 -4.86 10.49
CA VAL A 143 -8.01 -6.24 10.83
C VAL A 143 -7.40 -6.96 9.62
N LYS A 144 -8.00 -6.83 8.43
CA LYS A 144 -7.42 -7.39 7.20
C LYS A 144 -6.03 -6.80 6.91
N SER A 145 -5.84 -5.50 7.12
CA SER A 145 -4.55 -4.83 6.91
C SER A 145 -3.49 -5.33 7.90
N VAL A 146 -3.84 -5.53 9.16
CA VAL A 146 -2.95 -6.11 10.19
C VAL A 146 -2.49 -7.52 9.77
N ILE A 147 -3.43 -8.38 9.36
CA ILE A 147 -3.12 -9.74 8.88
C ILE A 147 -2.22 -9.68 7.65
N THR A 148 -2.52 -8.79 6.72
CA THR A 148 -1.73 -8.55 5.50
C THR A 148 -0.30 -8.14 5.85
N CYS A 149 -0.11 -7.22 6.80
CA CYS A 149 1.20 -6.81 7.29
C CYS A 149 1.96 -7.97 7.94
N ALA A 150 1.29 -8.75 8.81
CA ALA A 150 1.88 -9.88 9.51
C ALA A 150 2.36 -11.00 8.57
N ILE A 151 1.74 -11.14 7.40
CA ILE A 151 2.15 -12.11 6.38
C ILE A 151 3.29 -11.54 5.53
N TRP A 152 3.11 -10.34 4.97
CA TRP A 152 4.00 -9.84 3.93
C TRP A 152 5.28 -9.20 4.45
N ILE A 153 5.24 -8.52 5.60
CA ILE A 153 6.46 -7.88 6.15
C ILE A 153 7.53 -8.94 6.45
N PRO A 154 7.25 -10.04 7.19
CA PRO A 154 8.24 -11.09 7.41
C PRO A 154 8.69 -11.76 6.12
N TYR A 155 7.79 -11.93 5.15
CA TYR A 155 8.13 -12.48 3.83
C TYR A 155 9.19 -11.60 3.12
N PHE A 156 8.99 -10.28 3.07
CA PHE A 156 9.96 -9.36 2.44
C PHE A 156 11.27 -9.24 3.22
N MET A 157 11.28 -9.53 4.52
CA MET A 157 12.50 -9.49 5.34
C MET A 157 13.33 -10.78 5.29
N LYS A 158 12.69 -11.95 5.26
CA LYS A 158 13.37 -13.25 5.46
C LYS A 158 13.35 -14.18 4.25
N SER A 159 12.53 -13.92 3.23
CA SER A 159 12.39 -14.82 2.09
C SER A 159 13.67 -14.90 1.26
N GLU A 160 14.20 -16.12 1.11
CA GLU A 160 15.31 -16.43 0.21
C GLU A 160 15.02 -15.97 -1.23
N ARG A 161 13.77 -16.12 -1.69
CA ARG A 161 13.37 -15.66 -3.02
C ARG A 161 13.49 -14.15 -3.18
N VAL A 162 13.07 -13.39 -2.18
CA VAL A 162 13.16 -11.92 -2.19
C VAL A 162 14.61 -11.50 -2.21
N HIS A 163 15.45 -12.10 -1.36
CA HIS A 163 16.88 -11.84 -1.31
C HIS A 163 17.55 -12.14 -2.66
N ASN A 164 17.31 -13.34 -3.21
CA ASN A 164 17.88 -13.78 -4.48
C ASN A 164 17.40 -12.98 -5.71
N THR A 165 16.23 -12.35 -5.63
CA THR A 165 15.62 -11.64 -6.77
C THR A 165 15.95 -10.15 -6.78
N PHE A 166 16.10 -9.52 -5.62
CA PHE A 166 16.21 -8.07 -5.52
C PHE A 166 17.52 -7.58 -4.88
N ILE A 167 18.11 -8.35 -3.97
CA ILE A 167 19.29 -7.90 -3.20
C ILE A 167 20.59 -8.38 -3.85
N ARG A 168 20.53 -9.55 -4.49
CA ARG A 168 21.67 -10.22 -5.13
C ARG A 168 22.44 -9.34 -6.10
#